data_AF-A0A5N4BXT4-F1
#
_entry.id   AF-A0A5N4BXT4-F1
#
_cell.length_a   1.000
_cell.length_b   1.000
_cell.length_c   1.000
_cell.angle_alpha   90.00
_cell.angle_beta   90.00
_cell.angle_gamma   90.00
#
_symmetry.space_group_name_H-M   'P 1'
#
loop_
_entity.id
_entity.type
_entity.pdbx_description
1 polymer ?
#
loop_
_entity_poly.entity_id
_entity_poly.type
_entity_poly.pdbx_seq_one_letter_code
_entity_poly.pdbx_strand_id
1 'polypeptide(L)'
;MWLFFQRHYPVSSVIFCVLDPQDRKWITDGPSSRVFGFVARKQGSTTDNVCHLFAEHDPEQPACAIVNFVSKIMICSPRKI
;
A
#
# COMPACT_ATOMS: atom_id res chain seq x y z
N MET A 1 -1.37 8.75 23.89
CA MET A 1 -2.59 7.99 23.54
C MET A 1 -3.18 8.65 22.31
N TRP A 2 -3.62 7.91 21.28
CA TRP A 2 -4.01 8.37 19.92
C TRP A 2 -2.88 8.54 18.89
N LEU A 3 -2.18 7.43 18.56
CA LEU A 3 -1.06 7.44 17.60
C LEU A 3 -1.48 7.17 16.13
N PHE A 4 -2.74 6.82 15.88
CA PHE A 4 -3.24 6.48 14.54
C PHE A 4 -4.48 7.31 14.18
N PHE A 5 -4.30 8.63 14.06
CA PHE A 5 -5.26 9.42 13.30
C PHE A 5 -5.09 9.11 11.81
N GLN A 6 -6.21 9.02 11.10
CA GLN A 6 -6.32 8.73 9.67
C GLN A 6 -5.18 9.40 8.87
N ARG A 7 -4.36 8.60 8.18
CA ARG A 7 -3.32 9.12 7.28
C ARG A 7 -3.81 9.05 5.84
N HIS A 8 -3.76 10.18 5.15
CA HIS A 8 -4.12 10.31 3.75
C HIS A 8 -2.86 10.47 2.88
N TYR A 9 -2.76 9.68 1.81
CA TYR A 9 -1.71 9.78 0.80
C TYR A 9 -2.32 10.21 -0.52
N PRO A 10 -2.01 11.43 -1.02
CA PRO A 10 -2.43 11.83 -2.36
C PRO A 10 -1.90 10.85 -3.41
N VAL A 11 -2.67 10.58 -4.48
CA VAL A 11 -2.26 9.67 -5.55
C VAL A 11 -0.91 10.08 -6.17
N SER A 12 -0.63 11.38 -6.23
CA SER A 12 0.65 11.92 -6.73
C SER A 12 1.86 11.56 -5.87
N SER A 13 1.69 11.22 -4.59
CA SER A 13 2.79 10.79 -3.72
C SER A 13 3.03 9.28 -3.79
N VAL A 14 2.05 8.48 -4.23
CA VAL A 14 2.20 7.03 -4.36
C VAL A 14 3.05 6.71 -5.59
N ILE A 15 4.10 5.92 -5.37
CA ILE A 15 5.10 5.59 -6.38
C ILE A 15 4.86 4.19 -6.94
N PHE A 16 4.66 3.21 -6.05
CA PHE A 16 4.39 1.82 -6.39
C PHE A 16 3.38 1.25 -5.39
N CYS A 17 2.51 0.33 -5.85
CA CYS A 17 1.66 -0.49 -5.01
C CYS A 17 1.63 -1.90 -5.58
N VAL A 18 2.06 -2.90 -4.80
CA VAL A 18 2.27 -4.28 -5.27
C VAL A 18 2.06 -5.29 -4.14
N LEU A 19 1.82 -6.55 -4.53
CA LEU A 19 2.01 -7.70 -3.63
C LEU A 19 3.49 -7.89 -3.30
N ASP A 20 3.80 -8.59 -2.22
CA ASP A 20 5.19 -8.97 -1.92
C ASP A 20 5.75 -9.84 -3.07
N PRO A 21 6.81 -9.41 -3.77
CA PRO A 21 7.35 -10.15 -4.92
C PRO A 21 7.95 -11.51 -4.55
N GLN A 22 8.23 -11.73 -3.26
CA GLN A 22 8.71 -13.01 -2.73
C GLN A 22 7.56 -13.93 -2.28
N ASP A 23 6.30 -13.50 -2.45
CA ASP A 23 5.08 -14.20 -1.98
C ASP A 23 5.17 -14.63 -0.50
N ARG A 24 5.90 -13.87 0.33
CA ARG A 24 5.95 -14.16 1.76
C ARG A 24 4.60 -13.85 2.36
N LYS A 25 4.20 -14.71 3.31
CA LYS A 25 2.95 -14.56 4.04
C LYS A 25 3.22 -13.99 5.42
N TRP A 26 2.32 -13.15 5.88
CA TRP A 26 2.27 -12.72 7.26
C TRP A 26 1.79 -13.90 8.11
N ILE A 27 2.63 -14.34 9.05
CA ILE A 27 2.34 -15.47 9.93
C ILE A 27 1.88 -14.91 11.27
N THR A 28 0.71 -15.35 11.71
CA THR A 28 0.16 -15.07 13.04
C THR A 28 -0.27 -16.38 13.67
N ASP A 29 -0.86 -16.34 14.86
CA ASP A 29 -1.47 -17.52 15.49
C ASP A 29 -2.65 -18.10 14.67
N GLY A 30 -3.13 -17.38 13.64
CA GLY A 30 -4.17 -17.81 12.71
C GLY A 30 -3.68 -18.12 11.29
N PRO A 31 -4.58 -18.13 10.29
CA PRO A 31 -4.24 -18.37 8.90
C PRO A 31 -3.17 -17.39 8.38
N SER A 32 -2.27 -17.88 7.53
CA SER A 32 -1.26 -17.05 6.90
C SER A 32 -1.90 -16.07 5.91
N SER A 33 -1.59 -14.78 6.00
CA SER A 33 -2.15 -13.74 5.11
C SER A 33 -1.17 -13.32 4.03
N ARG A 34 -1.68 -13.02 2.82
CA ARG A 34 -0.85 -12.40 1.78
C ARG A 34 -0.39 -11.01 2.21
N VAL A 35 0.83 -10.65 1.83
CA VAL A 35 1.40 -9.32 2.12
C VAL A 35 1.34 -8.47 0.86
N PHE A 36 0.96 -7.21 1.04
CA PHE A 36 1.03 -6.19 0.01
C PHE A 36 1.49 -4.87 0.61
N GLY A 37 1.89 -3.95 -0.25
CA GLY A 37 2.31 -2.65 0.23
C GLY A 37 2.30 -1.60 -0.85
N PHE A 38 2.48 -0.36 -0.41
CA PHE A 38 2.77 0.74 -1.31
C PHE A 38 3.92 1.58 -0.79
N VAL A 39 4.65 2.17 -1.74
CA VAL A 39 5.70 3.15 -1.46
C VAL A 39 5.15 4.52 -1.80
N ALA A 40 5.25 5.45 -0.85
CA ALA A 40 4.87 6.84 -1.05
C ALA A 40 6.01 7.79 -0.70
N ARG A 41 6.12 8.91 -1.41
CA ARG A 41 7.03 9.99 -1.05
C ARG A 41 6.60 10.58 0.29
N LYS A 42 7.57 10.76 1.20
CA LYS A 42 7.32 11.36 2.51
C LYS A 42 6.91 12.83 2.35
N GLN A 43 5.84 13.23 3.03
CA GLN A 43 5.40 14.63 3.02
C GLN A 43 6.53 15.55 3.55
N GLY A 44 6.80 16.63 2.81
CA GLY A 44 7.86 17.58 3.15
C GLY A 44 9.28 17.13 2.77
N SER A 45 9.44 15.99 2.10
CA SER A 45 10.72 15.53 1.55
C SER A 45 10.60 15.31 0.04
N THR A 46 11.65 15.67 -0.70
CA THR A 46 11.72 15.45 -2.16
C THR A 46 12.36 14.11 -2.51
N THR A 47 13.19 13.56 -1.60
CA THR A 47 13.99 12.34 -1.84
C THR A 47 13.55 11.16 -0.99
N ASP A 48 12.94 11.40 0.18
CA ASP A 48 12.62 10.30 1.10
C ASP A 48 11.32 9.60 0.71
N ASN A 49 11.36 8.28 0.79
CA ASN A 49 10.22 7.42 0.54
C ASN A 49 9.91 6.60 1.80
N VAL A 50 8.63 6.28 1.97
CA VAL A 50 8.14 5.41 3.05
C VAL A 50 7.42 4.23 2.41
N CYS A 51 7.76 3.02 2.87
CA CYS A 51 7.06 1.80 2.50
C CYS A 51 6.02 1.48 3.58
N HIS A 52 4.77 1.31 3.15
CA HIS A 52 3.66 0.87 4.00
C HIS A 52 3.32 -0.57 3.64
N LEU A 53 3.51 -1.47 4.60
CA LEU A 53 3.21 -2.90 4.47
C LEU A 53 1.89 -3.22 5.16
N PHE A 54 1.10 -4.06 4.52
CA PHE A 54 -0.21 -4.52 4.98
C PHE A 54 -0.30 -6.04 4.79
N ALA A 55 -1.08 -6.67 5.66
CA ALA A 55 -1.49 -8.06 5.51
C ALA A 55 -2.96 -8.11 5.08
N GLU A 56 -3.29 -9.04 4.20
CA GLU A 56 -4.68 -9.36 3.85
C GLU A 56 -5.46 -9.72 5.11
N HIS A 57 -6.63 -9.10 5.28
CA HIS A 57 -7.48 -9.28 6.46
C HIS A 57 -8.78 -10.02 6.13
N ASP A 58 -9.41 -9.65 5.01
CA ASP A 58 -10.69 -10.19 4.57
C ASP A 58 -10.51 -10.93 3.23
N PRO A 59 -10.81 -12.24 3.15
CA PRO A 59 -10.70 -13.01 1.91
C PRO A 59 -11.66 -12.54 0.81
N GLU A 60 -12.77 -11.85 1.15
CA GLU A 60 -13.67 -11.25 0.17
C GLU A 60 -13.07 -9.99 -0.48
N GLN A 61 -12.06 -9.39 0.16
CA GLN A 61 -11.29 -8.26 -0.35
C GLN A 61 -9.79 -8.62 -0.44
N PRO A 62 -9.41 -9.50 -1.39
CA PRO A 62 -8.06 -10.00 -1.47
C PRO A 62 -7.07 -8.89 -1.77
N ALA A 63 -5.83 -9.04 -1.29
CA ALA A 63 -4.77 -8.07 -1.49
C ALA A 63 -4.54 -7.71 -2.97
N CYS A 64 -4.73 -8.68 -3.87
CA CYS A 64 -4.62 -8.45 -5.32
C CYS A 64 -5.68 -7.49 -5.86
N ALA A 65 -6.91 -7.51 -5.32
CA ALA A 65 -7.97 -6.60 -5.73
C ALA A 65 -7.64 -5.15 -5.34
N ILE A 66 -7.11 -4.97 -4.12
CA ILE A 66 -6.65 -3.66 -3.62
C ILE A 66 -5.52 -3.12 -4.50
N VAL A 67 -4.49 -3.93 -4.76
CA VAL A 67 -3.35 -3.56 -5.61
C VAL A 67 -3.80 -3.19 -7.04
N ASN A 68 -4.72 -3.97 -7.62
CA ASN A 68 -5.28 -3.70 -8.94
C ASN A 68 -6.07 -2.38 -8.98
N PHE A 69 -6.84 -2.10 -7.93
CA PHE A 69 -7.61 -0.87 -7.81
C PHE A 69 -6.70 0.36 -7.71
N VAL A 70 -5.70 0.34 -6.81
CA VAL A 70 -4.74 1.44 -6.65
C VAL A 70 -3.95 1.66 -7.93
N SER A 71 -3.51 0.59 -8.59
CA SER A 71 -2.79 0.66 -9.87
C SER A 71 -3.61 1.38 -10.95
N LYS A 72 -4.90 1.06 -11.07
CA LYS A 72 -5.81 1.75 -12.01
C LYS A 72 -5.91 3.25 -11.69
N ILE A 73 -6.07 3.61 -10.41
CA ILE A 73 -6.17 5.01 -10.00
C ILE A 73 -4.88 5.78 -10.29
N MET A 74 -3.72 5.17 -10.05
CA MET A 74 -2.43 5.80 -10.35
C MET A 74 -2.25 6.10 -11.85
N ILE A 75 -2.76 5.23 -12.73
CA ILE A 75 -2.72 5.44 -14.19
C ILE A 75 -3.69 6.56 -14.60
N CYS A 76 -4.89 6.59 -14.03
CA CYS A 76 -5.91 7.59 -14.35
C CYS A 76 -5.61 8.99 -13.78
N SER A 77 -4.67 9.12 -12.84
CA SER A 77 -4.24 10.39 -12.27
C SER A 77 -2.88 10.78 -12.86
N PRO A 78 -2.83 11.51 -14.00
CA PRO A 78 -1.56 11.99 -14.54
C PRO A 78 -0.81 12.77 -13.46
N ARG A 79 0.43 12.38 -13.20
CA ARG A 79 1.32 13.16 -12.33
C ARG A 79 1.42 14.55 -12.95
N LYS A 80 0.86 15.56 -12.28
CA LYS A 80 1.14 16.96 -12.63
C LYS A 80 2.65 17.15 -12.45
N ILE A 81 3.36 17.26 -13.57
CA ILE A 81 4.77 17.64 -13.64
C ILE A 81 4.87 19.11 -13.21
#